data_AF-A0A024WYI5-F1
#
_entry.id   AF-A0A024WYI5-F1
#
_cell.length_a   1.000
_cell.length_b   1.000
_cell.length_c   1.000
_cell.angle_alpha   90.00
_cell.angle_beta   90.00
_cell.angle_gamma   90.00
#
_symmetry.space_group_name_H-M   'P 1'
#
loop_
_entity.id
_entity.type
_entity.pdbx_description
1 polymer ?
#
loop_
_entity_poly.entity_id
_entity_poly.type
_entity_poly.pdbx_seq_one_letter_code
_entity_poly.pdbx_strand_id
1 'polypeptide(L)'
;VKDDCKVEEDEYKCDGDGFKCTQTITNEDETIKGFDCSTCARHCRWYKRWIERKKIEFNKQSGAYSEQKEKYEDESNGAGRNNGGIGFCGKLEKDAAEFLKRLKNGPCKNNDDGNNSGENEIDFKKTQETFGHKKYCGTCPEFKINCKNGKCSNGDGTKGKCDGKTPITAEDINGSAEDIGMVVSDNNIKKYDDLKDACEHAGIFEGIRKDVWTCGKVCGLDVCGLKSDNGKKGNGNQIIIIRALFKRWLEYFLEDYNKIKHKISHCTKKGEKTICINDCVEKWINIKKKEWETIKKVYENQYGKEESDSDNHYSVRSFLEDLIPENHLVNGEKKLIKLSQFDKSCGCSAKTNSENNKNEDAIDCMLQKLEKKIGECTSQSSGDTPSTCDENLTPL
;
A
#
# COMPACT_ATOMS: atom_id res chain seq x y z
N VAL A 1 1.54 -7.14 17.50
CA VAL A 1 1.58 -5.81 16.84
C VAL A 1 2.04 -4.74 17.81
N LYS A 2 1.32 -4.43 18.90
CA LYS A 2 1.77 -3.43 19.89
C LYS A 2 3.20 -3.69 20.37
N ASP A 3 3.47 -4.93 20.80
CA ASP A 3 4.77 -5.34 21.30
C ASP A 3 5.85 -5.29 20.21
N ASP A 4 5.56 -5.84 19.03
CA ASP A 4 6.54 -5.92 17.93
C ASP A 4 6.88 -4.57 17.30
N CYS A 5 5.92 -3.64 17.32
CA CYS A 5 6.07 -2.28 16.83
C CYS A 5 6.50 -1.30 17.93
N LYS A 6 6.64 -1.78 19.17
CA LYS A 6 7.06 -1.01 20.33
C LYS A 6 6.27 0.29 20.49
N VAL A 7 4.94 0.18 20.36
CA VAL A 7 4.04 1.34 20.27
C VAL A 7 4.14 2.25 21.50
N GLU A 8 4.53 1.70 22.65
CA GLU A 8 4.67 2.38 23.95
C GLU A 8 6.09 2.91 24.23
N GLU A 9 7.09 2.60 23.39
CA GLU A 9 8.49 3.03 23.57
C GLU A 9 8.90 4.01 22.45
N ASP A 10 8.69 5.32 22.65
CA ASP A 10 8.91 6.34 21.62
C ASP A 10 10.31 6.31 20.96
N GLU A 11 11.36 5.95 21.70
CA GLU A 11 12.72 5.85 21.18
C GLU A 11 12.89 4.67 20.20
N TYR A 12 12.20 3.56 20.45
CA TYR A 12 12.33 2.31 19.70
C TYR A 12 11.14 2.01 18.79
N LYS A 13 10.15 2.91 18.78
CA LYS A 13 8.93 2.78 18.01
C LYS A 13 9.23 2.55 16.54
N CYS A 14 8.49 1.62 15.95
CA CYS A 14 8.58 1.27 14.54
C CYS A 14 7.31 1.70 13.82
N ASP A 15 7.44 2.09 12.56
CA ASP A 15 6.30 2.26 11.65
C ASP A 15 5.84 0.92 11.07
N GLY A 16 4.64 0.94 10.49
CA GLY A 16 4.09 -0.21 9.79
C GLY A 16 4.81 -0.60 8.49
N ASP A 17 5.80 0.18 8.05
CA ASP A 17 6.66 -0.16 6.90
C ASP A 17 7.92 -0.92 7.32
N GLY A 18 8.25 -0.94 8.61
CA GLY A 18 9.39 -1.68 9.16
C GLY A 18 10.62 -0.83 9.42
N PHE A 19 10.44 0.47 9.62
CA PHE A 19 11.51 1.40 9.97
C PHE A 19 11.26 2.05 11.33
N LYS A 20 12.33 2.47 11.99
CA LYS A 20 12.25 3.19 13.27
C LYS A 20 11.74 4.62 13.06
N CYS A 21 10.97 5.12 14.02
CA CYS A 21 10.54 6.51 14.05
C CYS A 21 11.68 7.49 14.33
N THR A 22 12.72 7.03 15.02
CA THR A 22 13.96 7.76 15.22
C THR A 22 15.08 7.10 14.43
N GLN A 23 15.52 7.74 13.34
CA GLN A 23 16.63 7.29 12.53
C GLN A 23 17.94 7.78 13.14
N THR A 24 18.86 6.86 13.44
CA THR A 24 20.19 7.23 13.96
C THR A 24 21.20 7.11 12.85
N ILE A 25 22.01 8.15 12.66
CA ILE A 25 23.10 8.19 11.68
C ILE A 25 24.41 8.16 12.45
N THR A 26 25.27 7.17 12.17
CA THR A 26 26.58 7.00 12.81
C THR A 26 27.73 6.96 11.78
N ASN A 27 28.97 7.13 12.26
CA ASN A 27 30.18 7.12 11.43
C ASN A 27 30.53 5.75 10.83
N GLU A 28 29.92 4.66 11.33
CA GLU A 28 30.20 3.26 10.98
C GLU A 28 29.08 2.62 10.13
N ASP A 29 28.07 3.41 9.71
CA ASP A 29 26.97 2.94 8.84
C ASP A 29 27.41 2.81 7.38
N GLU A 30 28.59 2.21 7.19
CA GLU A 30 29.00 1.55 5.96
C GLU A 30 28.05 0.39 5.61
N THR A 31 27.38 -0.21 6.60
CA THR A 31 26.32 -1.21 6.38
C THR A 31 24.93 -0.65 6.67
N ILE A 32 24.26 -0.13 5.64
CA ILE A 32 22.84 0.20 5.70
C ILE A 32 22.04 -1.09 5.92
N LYS A 33 21.48 -1.29 7.12
CA LYS A 33 20.63 -2.45 7.43
C LYS A 33 19.29 -2.34 6.71
N GLY A 34 18.88 -3.42 6.04
CA GLY A 34 17.69 -3.51 5.17
C GLY A 34 16.37 -3.08 5.82
N PHE A 35 15.98 -3.74 6.92
CA PHE A 35 14.72 -3.47 7.62
C PHE A 35 14.93 -3.59 9.13
N ASP A 36 15.10 -2.46 9.83
CA ASP A 36 15.39 -2.44 11.27
C ASP A 36 14.23 -2.94 12.14
N CYS A 37 13.00 -2.91 11.61
CA CYS A 37 11.79 -3.34 12.29
C CYS A 37 10.96 -4.31 11.42
N SER A 38 11.61 -5.26 10.75
CA SER A 38 10.93 -6.24 9.88
C SER A 38 9.82 -7.04 10.59
N THR A 39 9.96 -7.31 11.90
CA THR A 39 8.93 -7.97 12.71
C THR A 39 7.65 -7.14 12.81
N CYS A 40 7.76 -5.83 13.06
CA CYS A 40 6.64 -4.91 13.06
C CYS A 40 5.96 -4.88 11.68
N ALA A 41 6.72 -4.69 10.60
CA ALA A 41 6.18 -4.69 9.23
C ALA A 41 5.42 -5.98 8.93
N ARG A 42 5.98 -7.14 9.29
CA ARG A 42 5.37 -8.46 9.10
C ARG A 42 4.03 -8.55 9.83
N HIS A 43 3.98 -8.25 11.12
CA HIS A 43 2.73 -8.34 11.88
C HIS A 43 1.72 -7.28 11.46
N CYS A 44 2.18 -6.10 11.05
CA CYS A 44 1.32 -5.07 10.51
C CYS A 44 0.66 -5.48 9.20
N ARG A 45 1.37 -6.19 8.33
CA ARG A 45 0.80 -6.79 7.12
C ARG A 45 -0.29 -7.81 7.44
N TRP A 46 -0.05 -8.71 8.40
CA TRP A 46 -1.07 -9.67 8.85
C TRP A 46 -2.31 -8.98 9.43
N TYR A 47 -2.08 -7.97 10.27
CA TYR A 47 -3.15 -7.20 10.89
C TYR A 47 -3.96 -6.40 9.87
N LYS A 48 -3.31 -5.69 8.93
CA LYS A 48 -3.96 -4.98 7.81
C LYS A 48 -4.89 -5.92 7.02
N ARG A 49 -4.43 -7.13 6.70
CA ARG A 49 -5.25 -8.14 6.01
C ARG A 49 -6.44 -8.61 6.83
N TRP A 50 -6.21 -8.91 8.10
CA TRP A 50 -7.26 -9.39 8.99
C TRP A 50 -8.34 -8.32 9.20
N ILE A 51 -7.94 -7.08 9.52
CA ILE A 51 -8.89 -6.01 9.80
C ILE A 51 -9.68 -5.58 8.56
N GLU A 52 -9.05 -5.57 7.38
CA GLU A 52 -9.76 -5.30 6.11
C GLU A 52 -10.81 -6.37 5.83
N ARG A 53 -10.48 -7.65 6.07
CA ARG A 53 -11.47 -8.73 5.96
C ARG A 53 -12.63 -8.55 6.94
N LYS A 54 -12.35 -8.12 8.18
CA LYS A 54 -13.39 -7.81 9.18
C LYS A 54 -14.28 -6.64 8.75
N LYS A 55 -13.72 -5.62 8.11
CA LYS A 55 -14.47 -4.52 7.51
C LYS A 55 -15.43 -5.01 6.42
N ILE A 56 -14.95 -5.87 5.51
CA ILE A 56 -15.78 -6.45 4.44
C ILE A 56 -16.91 -7.31 5.03
N GLU A 57 -16.61 -8.17 6.01
CA GLU A 57 -17.60 -8.98 6.72
C GLU A 57 -18.68 -8.11 7.38
N PHE A 58 -18.26 -7.06 8.10
CA PHE A 58 -19.15 -6.09 8.72
C PHE A 58 -20.05 -5.38 7.70
N ASN A 59 -19.49 -4.88 6.59
CA ASN A 59 -20.27 -4.20 5.56
C ASN A 59 -21.34 -5.12 4.96
N LYS A 60 -20.99 -6.39 4.69
CA LYS A 60 -21.95 -7.38 4.19
C LYS A 60 -23.08 -7.66 5.20
N GLN A 61 -22.72 -7.87 6.46
CA GLN A 61 -23.70 -8.10 7.53
C GLN A 61 -24.59 -6.88 7.77
N SER A 62 -24.02 -5.67 7.71
CA SER A 62 -24.76 -4.42 7.83
C SER A 62 -25.75 -4.22 6.69
N GLY A 63 -25.37 -4.58 5.46
CA GLY A 63 -26.29 -4.57 4.31
C GLY A 63 -27.44 -5.56 4.50
N ALA A 64 -27.13 -6.81 4.88
CA ALA A 64 -28.14 -7.83 5.13
C ALA A 64 -29.12 -7.45 6.26
N TYR A 65 -28.63 -6.82 7.33
CA TYR A 65 -29.49 -6.31 8.41
C TYR A 65 -30.47 -5.26 7.90
N SER A 66 -30.00 -4.31 7.08
CA SER A 66 -30.87 -3.29 6.47
C SER A 66 -31.97 -3.90 5.59
N GLU A 67 -31.61 -4.87 4.73
CA GLU A 67 -32.59 -5.57 3.88
C GLU A 67 -33.61 -6.39 4.68
N GLN A 68 -33.17 -7.07 5.74
CA GLN A 68 -34.07 -7.84 6.62
C GLN A 68 -35.01 -6.94 7.41
N LYS A 69 -34.52 -5.77 7.83
CA LYS A 69 -35.31 -4.75 8.52
C LYS A 69 -36.40 -4.19 7.62
N GLU A 70 -36.06 -3.82 6.38
CA GLU A 70 -37.01 -3.30 5.39
C GLU A 70 -38.10 -4.34 5.09
N LYS A 71 -37.72 -5.60 4.82
CA LYS A 71 -38.68 -6.69 4.61
C LYS A 71 -39.61 -6.90 5.80
N TYR A 72 -39.09 -6.82 7.02
CA TYR A 72 -39.91 -6.92 8.23
C TYR A 72 -40.90 -5.75 8.34
N GLU A 73 -40.44 -4.52 8.09
CA GLU A 73 -41.30 -3.33 8.15
C GLU A 73 -42.41 -3.41 7.09
N ASP A 74 -42.09 -3.84 5.86
CA ASP A 74 -43.05 -4.06 4.78
C ASP A 74 -44.07 -5.17 5.10
N GLU A 75 -43.61 -6.32 5.58
CA GLU A 75 -44.47 -7.43 6.01
C GLU A 75 -45.35 -7.04 7.21
N SER A 76 -44.87 -6.16 8.10
CA SER A 76 -45.64 -5.66 9.25
C SER A 76 -46.77 -4.71 8.85
N ASN A 77 -46.64 -4.05 7.69
CA ASN A 77 -47.62 -3.08 7.17
C ASN A 77 -48.68 -3.72 6.24
N GLY A 78 -48.56 -5.01 5.90
CA GLY A 78 -49.50 -5.75 5.06
C GLY A 78 -50.77 -6.23 5.78
N ALA A 79 -51.90 -6.28 5.06
CA ALA A 79 -53.19 -6.75 5.56
C ALA A 79 -53.24 -8.30 5.71
N GLY A 80 -52.53 -8.86 6.67
CA GLY A 80 -52.54 -10.31 6.90
C GLY A 80 -51.46 -10.76 7.84
N ARG A 81 -51.74 -10.70 9.15
CA ARG A 81 -50.81 -11.09 10.21
C ARG A 81 -50.61 -12.61 10.21
N ASN A 82 -49.58 -13.10 9.52
CA ASN A 82 -49.24 -14.52 9.54
C ASN A 82 -48.38 -14.80 10.80
N ASN A 83 -49.04 -15.15 11.91
CA ASN A 83 -48.47 -15.43 13.24
C ASN A 83 -47.52 -16.67 13.30
N GLY A 84 -46.86 -17.04 12.21
CA GLY A 84 -46.03 -18.26 12.12
C GLY A 84 -44.51 -18.04 11.97
N GLY A 85 -44.05 -16.85 11.52
CA GLY A 85 -42.63 -16.63 11.17
C GLY A 85 -41.91 -15.51 11.93
N ILE A 86 -42.62 -14.70 12.71
CA ILE A 86 -42.16 -13.39 13.20
C ILE A 86 -41.80 -13.42 14.70
N GLY A 87 -41.30 -14.56 15.21
CA GLY A 87 -40.99 -14.71 16.64
C GLY A 87 -39.65 -14.11 17.08
N PHE A 88 -38.74 -13.83 16.14
CA PHE A 88 -37.32 -13.59 16.47
C PHE A 88 -36.93 -12.10 16.49
N CYS A 89 -37.58 -11.24 15.70
CA CYS A 89 -37.28 -9.80 15.63
C CYS A 89 -38.11 -9.00 16.66
N GLY A 90 -37.84 -9.18 17.95
CA GLY A 90 -38.62 -8.52 19.01
C GLY A 90 -38.45 -7.00 19.10
N LYS A 91 -37.28 -6.46 18.71
CA LYS A 91 -37.01 -5.01 18.66
C LYS A 91 -35.87 -4.71 17.68
N LEU A 92 -36.23 -4.15 16.53
CA LEU A 92 -35.29 -3.65 15.53
C LEU A 92 -34.63 -2.35 16.04
N GLU A 93 -33.33 -2.21 15.81
CA GLU A 93 -32.60 -0.95 15.97
C GLU A 93 -32.52 -0.20 14.65
N LYS A 94 -32.10 1.08 14.68
CA LYS A 94 -32.01 1.93 13.49
C LYS A 94 -31.12 1.31 12.43
N ASP A 95 -29.96 0.81 12.84
CA ASP A 95 -28.92 0.25 11.98
C ASP A 95 -28.14 -0.87 12.69
N ALA A 96 -27.32 -1.60 11.92
CA ALA A 96 -26.49 -2.69 12.44
C ALA A 96 -25.48 -2.20 13.50
N ALA A 97 -24.98 -0.97 13.38
CA ALA A 97 -24.03 -0.42 14.35
C ALA A 97 -24.70 -0.21 15.72
N GLU A 98 -25.93 0.28 15.77
CA GLU A 98 -26.74 0.43 16.97
C GLU A 98 -27.12 -0.93 17.58
N PHE A 99 -27.46 -1.92 16.74
CA PHE A 99 -27.64 -3.29 17.20
C PHE A 99 -26.39 -3.85 17.89
N LEU A 100 -25.21 -3.68 17.27
CA LEU A 100 -23.94 -4.15 17.81
C LEU A 100 -23.48 -3.38 19.06
N LYS A 101 -23.97 -2.15 19.30
CA LYS A 101 -23.70 -1.46 20.58
C LYS A 101 -24.19 -2.25 21.80
N ARG A 102 -25.20 -3.11 21.64
CA ARG A 102 -25.66 -4.01 22.71
C ARG A 102 -24.60 -5.01 23.15
N LEU A 103 -23.58 -5.28 22.32
CA LEU A 103 -22.45 -6.16 22.63
C LEU A 103 -21.34 -5.47 23.45
N LYS A 104 -21.43 -4.14 23.68
CA LYS A 104 -20.44 -3.36 24.46
C LYS A 104 -20.28 -3.84 25.90
N ASN A 105 -21.29 -4.50 26.48
CA ASN A 105 -21.20 -5.06 27.83
C ASN A 105 -20.70 -6.51 27.85
N GLY A 106 -20.43 -7.10 26.69
CA GLY A 106 -19.98 -8.49 26.54
C GLY A 106 -18.68 -8.60 25.75
N PRO A 107 -18.65 -9.26 24.59
CA PRO A 107 -17.41 -9.52 23.85
C PRO A 107 -16.73 -8.26 23.29
N CYS A 108 -17.47 -7.15 23.17
CA CYS A 108 -16.94 -5.85 22.75
C CYS A 108 -16.70 -4.91 23.95
N LYS A 109 -16.59 -5.45 25.17
CA LYS A 109 -16.29 -4.69 26.36
C LYS A 109 -14.85 -4.20 26.34
N ASN A 110 -14.66 -2.91 26.61
CA ASN A 110 -13.34 -2.35 26.90
C ASN A 110 -12.93 -2.85 28.30
N ASN A 111 -11.96 -3.77 28.37
CA ASN A 111 -11.46 -4.32 29.64
C ASN A 111 -10.22 -3.58 30.17
N ASP A 112 -9.99 -2.33 29.76
CA ASP A 112 -8.86 -1.54 30.24
C ASP A 112 -9.20 -0.91 31.59
N ASP A 113 -8.97 -1.66 32.68
CA ASP A 113 -9.13 -1.22 34.08
C ASP A 113 -8.02 -0.23 34.55
N GLY A 114 -7.32 0.45 33.64
CA GLY A 114 -6.27 1.41 33.98
C GLY A 114 -6.08 2.50 32.93
N ASN A 115 -6.45 3.74 33.27
CA ASN A 115 -6.11 5.05 32.66
C ASN A 115 -6.09 5.27 31.12
N ASN A 116 -6.40 4.27 30.28
CA ASN A 116 -6.44 4.37 28.81
C ASN A 116 -7.85 4.11 28.24
N SER A 117 -8.89 4.44 29.01
CA SER A 117 -10.28 4.02 28.77
C SER A 117 -10.95 4.56 27.49
N GLY A 118 -10.28 5.43 26.72
CA GLY A 118 -10.82 6.00 25.49
C GLY A 118 -10.29 5.38 24.19
N GLU A 119 -9.13 4.71 24.20
CA GLU A 119 -8.42 4.46 22.93
C GLU A 119 -8.72 3.12 22.26
N ASN A 120 -9.39 2.20 22.94
CA ASN A 120 -9.78 0.88 22.40
C ASN A 120 -11.30 0.75 22.30
N GLU A 121 -12.03 1.86 22.38
CA GLU A 121 -13.49 1.83 22.23
C GLU A 121 -13.89 1.43 20.81
N ILE A 122 -14.58 0.30 20.72
CA ILE A 122 -15.17 -0.17 19.46
C ILE A 122 -16.44 0.64 19.19
N ASP A 123 -16.41 1.49 18.17
CA ASP A 123 -17.58 2.20 17.66
C ASP A 123 -17.83 1.85 16.19
N PHE A 124 -18.82 0.98 15.95
CA PHE A 124 -19.23 0.57 14.61
C PHE A 124 -19.82 1.72 13.78
N LYS A 125 -20.17 2.88 14.37
CA LYS A 125 -20.52 4.09 13.61
C LYS A 125 -19.30 4.76 13.00
N LYS A 126 -18.13 4.60 13.63
CA LYS A 126 -16.84 5.11 13.17
C LYS A 126 -16.03 4.01 12.49
N THR A 127 -16.53 3.52 11.35
CA THR A 127 -15.94 2.38 10.64
C THR A 127 -14.46 2.58 10.28
N GLN A 128 -14.05 3.80 9.95
CA GLN A 128 -12.66 4.11 9.60
C GLN A 128 -11.70 4.02 10.80
N GLU A 129 -12.17 4.34 12.01
CA GLU A 129 -11.39 4.23 13.25
C GLU A 129 -11.39 2.77 13.72
N THR A 130 -12.57 2.14 13.80
CA THR A 130 -12.77 0.77 14.30
C THR A 130 -12.08 -0.29 13.45
N PHE A 131 -12.16 -0.17 12.12
CA PHE A 131 -11.46 -1.06 11.19
C PHE A 131 -10.14 -0.46 10.70
N GLY A 132 -9.69 0.62 11.33
CA GLY A 132 -8.43 1.29 11.01
C GLY A 132 -7.23 0.51 11.54
N HIS A 133 -6.11 0.59 10.83
CA HIS A 133 -4.84 0.01 11.25
C HIS A 133 -3.80 1.05 11.67
N LYS A 134 -4.08 2.34 11.45
CA LYS A 134 -3.11 3.44 11.65
C LYS A 134 -2.57 3.54 13.07
N LYS A 135 -3.38 3.19 14.08
CA LYS A 135 -2.95 3.22 15.49
C LYS A 135 -1.72 2.35 15.78
N TYR A 136 -1.66 1.18 15.13
CA TYR A 136 -0.62 0.18 15.40
C TYR A 136 0.36 0.01 14.24
N CYS A 137 -0.07 0.34 13.02
CA CYS A 137 0.62 0.06 11.77
C CYS A 137 0.62 1.26 10.82
N GLY A 138 0.41 2.45 11.38
CA GLY A 138 0.54 3.70 10.66
C GLY A 138 2.00 4.10 10.49
N THR A 139 2.18 5.28 9.90
CA THR A 139 3.44 6.01 9.97
C THR A 139 3.72 6.47 11.38
N CYS A 140 4.99 6.79 11.62
CA CYS A 140 5.41 7.46 12.83
C CYS A 140 4.63 8.79 13.01
N PRO A 141 4.00 9.01 14.17
CA PRO A 141 3.38 10.29 14.50
C PRO A 141 4.39 11.43 14.48
N GLU A 142 5.61 11.15 14.94
CA GLU A 142 6.76 12.03 14.88
C GLU A 142 7.92 11.28 14.24
N PHE A 143 8.54 11.88 13.24
CA PHE A 143 9.74 11.35 12.59
C PHE A 143 10.95 12.17 13.04
N LYS A 144 11.96 11.50 13.63
CA LYS A 144 13.13 12.14 14.24
C LYS A 144 14.41 11.60 13.61
N ILE A 145 15.44 12.44 13.56
CA ILE A 145 16.77 12.04 13.10
C ILE A 145 17.79 12.39 14.20
N ASN A 146 18.59 11.40 14.60
CA ASN A 146 19.67 11.54 15.56
C ASN A 146 21.02 11.43 14.85
N CYS A 147 21.71 12.56 14.69
CA CYS A 147 23.04 12.60 14.12
C CYS A 147 24.10 12.45 15.21
N LYS A 148 24.75 11.29 15.27
CA LYS A 148 25.88 11.07 16.19
C LYS A 148 27.20 11.50 15.54
N ASN A 149 28.10 12.06 16.33
CA ASN A 149 29.49 12.39 15.95
C ASN A 149 29.67 13.43 14.81
N GLY A 150 28.70 14.30 14.57
CA GLY A 150 28.93 15.60 13.90
C GLY A 150 29.09 15.61 12.38
N LYS A 151 28.77 14.53 11.65
CA LYS A 151 28.90 14.46 10.17
C LYS A 151 27.65 14.80 9.36
N CYS A 152 26.48 14.97 9.99
CA CYS A 152 25.37 15.56 9.26
C CYS A 152 25.79 16.96 8.88
N SER A 153 25.98 17.21 7.57
CA SER A 153 26.35 18.53 7.08
C SER A 153 25.41 19.54 7.74
N ASN A 154 25.94 20.42 8.57
CA ASN A 154 25.21 21.58 9.10
C ASN A 154 24.95 22.57 7.94
N GLY A 155 24.36 22.09 6.85
CA GLY A 155 24.13 22.80 5.61
C GLY A 155 22.65 23.18 5.52
N ASP A 156 22.40 24.49 5.65
CA ASP A 156 21.24 25.24 5.19
C ASP A 156 19.85 24.60 5.36
N GLY A 157 19.30 24.73 6.58
CA GLY A 157 17.85 24.75 6.76
C GLY A 157 17.32 24.08 8.03
N THR A 158 18.01 23.09 8.58
CA THR A 158 17.45 22.22 9.63
C THR A 158 17.55 22.77 11.06
N LYS A 159 18.10 23.98 11.29
CA LYS A 159 18.09 24.73 12.57
C LYS A 159 18.34 23.88 13.85
N GLY A 160 19.17 22.85 13.80
CA GLY A 160 19.47 21.98 14.96
C GLY A 160 18.46 20.87 15.25
N LYS A 161 17.55 20.54 14.32
CA LYS A 161 16.53 19.49 14.47
C LYS A 161 17.08 18.04 14.39
N CYS A 162 18.36 17.87 14.10
CA CYS A 162 18.99 16.55 13.93
C CYS A 162 19.52 15.95 15.26
N ASP A 163 18.84 16.24 16.37
CA ASP A 163 19.26 15.93 17.75
C ASP A 163 18.63 14.64 18.31
N GLY A 164 17.81 13.95 17.50
CA GLY A 164 17.04 12.78 17.90
C GLY A 164 15.82 13.08 18.78
N LYS A 165 15.53 14.35 19.05
CA LYS A 165 14.41 14.77 19.91
C LYS A 165 13.39 15.59 19.14
N THR A 166 13.85 16.43 18.23
CA THR A 166 13.01 17.37 17.49
C THR A 166 12.42 16.67 16.25
N PRO A 167 11.09 16.65 16.09
CA PRO A 167 10.47 16.10 14.91
C PRO A 167 10.80 16.91 13.65
N ILE A 168 11.05 16.20 12.56
CA ILE A 168 11.15 16.76 11.22
C ILE A 168 9.73 17.06 10.71
N THR A 169 9.56 18.18 10.01
CA THR A 169 8.29 18.61 9.42
C THR A 169 8.42 18.76 7.90
N ALA A 170 7.28 18.91 7.20
CA ALA A 170 7.26 19.09 5.75
C ALA A 170 7.95 20.40 5.30
N GLU A 171 8.05 21.39 6.20
CA GLU A 171 8.79 22.62 5.96
C GLU A 171 10.29 22.39 5.88
N ASP A 172 10.82 21.39 6.60
CA ASP A 172 12.24 21.05 6.60
C ASP A 172 12.69 20.35 5.32
N ILE A 173 11.73 19.78 4.58
CA ILE A 173 11.95 19.17 3.26
C ILE A 173 12.01 20.31 2.24
N ASN A 174 13.19 20.91 2.08
CA ASN A 174 13.48 21.85 1.00
C ASN A 174 13.67 21.06 -0.30
N GLY A 175 12.65 21.12 -1.16
CA GLY A 175 12.56 20.36 -2.40
C GLY A 175 13.65 20.74 -3.39
N SER A 176 14.72 19.95 -3.43
CA SER A 176 15.65 19.90 -4.56
C SER A 176 15.40 18.70 -5.47
N ALA A 177 14.43 17.83 -5.14
CA ALA A 177 14.08 16.64 -5.92
C ALA A 177 12.72 16.81 -6.61
N GLU A 178 12.59 16.22 -7.81
CA GLU A 178 11.32 16.04 -8.50
C GLU A 178 10.29 15.37 -7.59
N ASP A 179 9.04 15.80 -7.69
CA ASP A 179 7.95 15.12 -7.00
C ASP A 179 7.81 13.68 -7.52
N ILE A 180 7.70 12.73 -6.60
CA ILE A 180 7.48 11.33 -6.92
C ILE A 180 5.97 11.07 -6.90
N GLY A 181 5.38 10.96 -8.08
CA GLY A 181 4.00 10.50 -8.25
C GLY A 181 3.91 8.98 -8.13
N MET A 182 2.89 8.48 -7.43
CA MET A 182 2.64 7.06 -7.29
C MET A 182 1.14 6.77 -7.42
N VAL A 183 0.77 6.07 -8.48
CA VAL A 183 -0.57 5.56 -8.74
C VAL A 183 -0.72 4.22 -8.03
N VAL A 184 -1.74 4.07 -7.20
CA VAL A 184 -1.90 2.90 -6.33
C VAL A 184 -3.35 2.42 -6.33
N SER A 185 -3.55 1.10 -6.37
CA SER A 185 -4.89 0.56 -6.23
C SER A 185 -5.46 0.76 -4.82
N ASP A 186 -6.73 1.13 -4.76
CA ASP A 186 -7.46 1.37 -3.51
C ASP A 186 -8.89 0.85 -3.61
N ASN A 187 -9.22 -0.15 -2.80
CA ASN A 187 -10.55 -0.73 -2.77
C ASN A 187 -11.57 0.14 -2.02
N ASN A 188 -11.12 1.17 -1.28
CA ASN A 188 -12.00 2.03 -0.49
C ASN A 188 -12.53 3.24 -1.27
N ILE A 189 -11.90 3.57 -2.41
CA ILE A 189 -12.20 4.78 -3.17
C ILE A 189 -12.56 4.37 -4.60
N LYS A 190 -13.78 4.63 -5.05
CA LYS A 190 -14.18 4.44 -6.46
C LYS A 190 -13.75 5.64 -7.33
N LYS A 191 -12.46 5.93 -7.34
CA LYS A 191 -11.83 6.95 -8.20
C LYS A 191 -10.80 6.22 -9.06
N TYR A 192 -10.51 6.72 -10.26
CA TYR A 192 -9.53 6.08 -11.15
C TYR A 192 -8.44 7.02 -11.68
N ASP A 193 -8.50 8.31 -11.31
CA ASP A 193 -7.54 9.36 -11.69
C ASP A 193 -7.06 9.24 -13.16
N ASP A 194 -5.75 9.20 -13.38
CA ASP A 194 -5.08 9.14 -14.69
C ASP A 194 -5.40 7.85 -15.49
N LEU A 195 -6.03 6.86 -14.84
CA LEU A 195 -6.39 5.57 -15.41
C LEU A 195 -7.89 5.42 -15.65
N LYS A 196 -8.71 6.45 -15.38
CA LYS A 196 -10.17 6.39 -15.50
C LYS A 196 -10.62 5.85 -16.84
N ASP A 197 -10.18 6.49 -17.92
CA ASP A 197 -10.65 6.19 -19.27
C ASP A 197 -10.31 4.78 -19.77
N ALA A 198 -9.37 4.07 -19.12
CA ALA A 198 -9.01 2.70 -19.52
C ALA A 198 -9.38 1.64 -18.49
N CYS A 199 -9.29 1.95 -17.20
CA CYS A 199 -9.36 0.94 -16.14
C CYS A 199 -10.71 0.83 -15.44
N GLU A 200 -11.57 1.84 -15.52
CA GLU A 200 -12.88 1.85 -14.84
C GLU A 200 -13.75 0.66 -15.25
N HIS A 201 -13.75 0.30 -16.54
CA HIS A 201 -14.52 -0.82 -17.09
C HIS A 201 -13.73 -2.12 -17.26
N ALA A 202 -12.41 -2.09 -17.04
CA ALA A 202 -11.55 -3.28 -17.18
C ALA A 202 -11.79 -4.32 -16.06
N GLY A 203 -12.37 -3.89 -14.93
CA GLY A 203 -12.64 -4.75 -13.78
C GLY A 203 -11.37 -5.39 -13.19
N ILE A 204 -10.21 -4.73 -13.34
CA ILE A 204 -8.92 -5.12 -12.76
C ILE A 204 -8.77 -4.55 -11.36
N PHE A 205 -9.11 -3.28 -11.21
CA PHE A 205 -9.02 -2.52 -9.97
C PHE A 205 -10.43 -2.11 -9.52
N GLU A 206 -10.66 -2.02 -8.22
CA GLU A 206 -11.90 -1.46 -7.65
C GLU A 206 -11.84 0.07 -7.52
N GLY A 207 -10.62 0.61 -7.61
CA GLY A 207 -10.29 2.00 -7.44
C GLY A 207 -8.79 2.23 -7.48
N ILE A 208 -8.41 3.46 -7.78
CA ILE A 208 -7.05 3.95 -7.96
C ILE A 208 -6.98 5.38 -7.42
N ARG A 209 -5.92 5.66 -6.66
CA ARG A 209 -5.59 7.01 -6.21
C ARG A 209 -4.17 7.37 -6.63
N LYS A 210 -3.88 8.67 -6.66
CA LYS A 210 -2.56 9.23 -6.92
C LYS A 210 -1.97 9.86 -5.66
N ASP A 211 -0.90 9.26 -5.15
CA ASP A 211 -0.13 9.78 -4.02
C ASP A 211 1.08 10.57 -4.58
N VAL A 212 1.24 11.85 -4.20
CA VAL A 212 2.37 12.69 -4.64
C VAL A 212 3.30 12.97 -3.48
N TRP A 213 4.58 12.62 -3.60
CA TRP A 213 5.59 12.76 -2.56
C TRP A 213 6.63 13.80 -2.93
N THR A 214 6.94 14.72 -2.02
CA THR A 214 8.11 15.59 -2.13
C THR A 214 9.21 15.03 -1.26
N CYS A 215 10.36 14.73 -1.87
CA CYS A 215 11.54 14.26 -1.17
C CYS A 215 12.63 15.35 -1.13
N GLY A 216 13.45 15.32 -0.10
CA GLY A 216 14.56 16.25 0.06
C GLY A 216 15.53 15.76 1.12
N LYS A 217 16.77 16.23 1.03
CA LYS A 217 17.83 15.86 1.96
C LYS A 217 17.66 16.61 3.27
N VAL A 218 17.45 15.88 4.35
CA VAL A 218 17.30 16.40 5.71
C VAL A 218 18.26 15.63 6.62
N CYS A 219 19.17 16.35 7.29
CA CYS A 219 20.16 15.75 8.18
C CYS A 219 21.01 14.64 7.51
N GLY A 220 21.25 14.71 6.20
CA GLY A 220 22.00 13.69 5.45
C GLY A 220 21.18 12.48 4.98
N LEU A 221 19.88 12.41 5.29
CA LEU A 221 18.96 11.38 4.78
C LEU A 221 17.98 11.99 3.76
N ASP A 222 17.62 11.24 2.72
CA ASP A 222 16.49 11.63 1.87
C ASP A 222 15.17 11.25 2.53
N VAL A 223 14.43 12.30 2.89
CA VAL A 223 13.17 12.26 3.62
C VAL A 223 12.06 12.72 2.69
N CYS A 224 10.94 12.02 2.70
CA CYS A 224 9.80 12.24 1.83
C CYS A 224 8.55 12.59 2.64
N GLY A 225 7.83 13.61 2.19
CA GLY A 225 6.54 14.03 2.74
C GLY A 225 5.42 13.90 1.72
N LEU A 226 4.28 13.34 2.12
CA LEU A 226 3.09 13.23 1.28
C LEU A 226 2.43 14.61 1.08
N LYS A 227 2.17 15.00 -0.16
CA LYS A 227 1.38 16.21 -0.48
C LYS A 227 -0.10 15.99 -0.18
N SER A 228 -0.78 17.04 0.25
CA SER A 228 -2.24 17.02 0.36
C SER A 228 -2.92 17.28 -0.98
N ASP A 229 -4.18 16.85 -1.10
CA ASP A 229 -5.04 17.03 -2.28
C ASP A 229 -5.19 18.50 -2.73
N ASN A 230 -4.94 19.47 -1.84
CA ASN A 230 -5.03 20.90 -2.14
C ASN A 230 -3.71 21.51 -2.64
N GLY A 231 -2.68 20.71 -2.95
CA GLY A 231 -1.38 21.18 -3.45
C GLY A 231 -0.55 21.99 -2.44
N LYS A 232 -1.09 22.28 -1.25
CA LYS A 232 -0.36 22.79 -0.10
C LYS A 232 0.43 21.66 0.55
N LYS A 233 1.58 21.98 1.17
CA LYS A 233 2.25 21.09 2.12
C LYS A 233 1.17 20.61 3.10
N GLY A 234 0.82 19.33 3.02
CA GLY A 234 -0.37 18.79 3.69
C GLY A 234 -0.27 18.92 5.20
N ASN A 235 -1.35 18.61 5.91
CA ASN A 235 -1.39 18.51 7.37
C ASN A 235 -0.31 17.52 7.89
N GLY A 236 0.94 17.99 8.01
CA GLY A 236 2.05 17.56 8.86
C GLY A 236 2.51 16.09 8.93
N ASN A 237 1.72 15.08 8.57
CA ASN A 237 1.73 13.86 9.40
C ASN A 237 2.21 12.57 8.70
N GLN A 238 2.68 12.63 7.45
CA GLN A 238 3.30 11.48 6.80
C GLN A 238 4.67 11.83 6.24
N ILE A 239 5.65 11.78 7.13
CA ILE A 239 7.07 11.92 6.83
C ILE A 239 7.72 10.56 7.00
N ILE A 240 8.43 10.12 5.96
CA ILE A 240 9.10 8.81 5.90
C ILE A 240 10.46 8.95 5.22
N ILE A 241 11.35 7.98 5.43
CA ILE A 241 12.58 7.90 4.64
C ILE A 241 12.29 7.37 3.23
N ILE A 242 13.10 7.73 2.24
CA ILE A 242 12.96 7.24 0.85
C ILE A 242 12.91 5.70 0.78
N ARG A 243 13.59 4.98 1.68
CA ARG A 243 13.57 3.51 1.73
C ARG A 243 12.18 2.95 2.04
N ALA A 244 11.44 3.64 2.92
CA ALA A 244 10.04 3.29 3.21
C ALA A 244 9.13 3.61 2.02
N LEU A 245 9.36 4.73 1.32
CA LEU A 245 8.62 5.05 0.10
C LEU A 245 8.88 4.02 -1.00
N PHE A 246 10.16 3.64 -1.20
CA PHE A 246 10.59 2.62 -2.14
C PHE A 246 9.95 1.26 -1.84
N LYS A 247 9.92 0.87 -0.55
CA LYS A 247 9.20 -0.32 -0.08
C LYS A 247 7.72 -0.29 -0.46
N ARG A 248 7.03 0.82 -0.16
CA ARG A 248 5.59 0.98 -0.45
C ARG A 248 5.31 0.87 -1.94
N TRP A 249 6.13 1.54 -2.76
CA TRP A 249 5.99 1.48 -4.21
C TRP A 249 6.07 0.03 -4.71
N LEU A 250 7.07 -0.73 -4.22
CA LEU A 250 7.24 -2.13 -4.56
C LEU A 250 6.08 -3.02 -4.07
N GLU A 251 5.60 -2.82 -2.85
CA GLU A 251 4.45 -3.55 -2.32
C GLU A 251 3.20 -3.34 -3.18
N TYR A 252 2.87 -2.09 -3.53
CA TYR A 252 1.75 -1.76 -4.40
C TYR A 252 1.94 -2.27 -5.83
N PHE A 253 3.12 -2.08 -6.41
CA PHE A 253 3.47 -2.59 -7.74
C PHE A 253 3.24 -4.10 -7.82
N LEU A 254 3.73 -4.85 -6.83
CA LEU A 254 3.62 -6.30 -6.81
C LEU A 254 2.17 -6.77 -6.58
N GLU A 255 1.39 -6.05 -5.77
CA GLU A 255 -0.03 -6.34 -5.60
C GLU A 255 -0.80 -6.15 -6.92
N ASP A 256 -0.61 -4.99 -7.56
CA ASP A 256 -1.23 -4.64 -8.84
C ASP A 256 -0.83 -5.61 -9.94
N TYR A 257 0.47 -5.93 -10.02
CA TYR A 257 1.01 -6.91 -10.96
C TYR A 257 0.29 -8.26 -10.84
N ASN A 258 0.03 -8.73 -9.61
CA ASN A 258 -0.67 -9.98 -9.39
C ASN A 258 -2.15 -9.89 -9.80
N LYS A 259 -2.83 -8.77 -9.53
CA LYS A 259 -4.22 -8.52 -9.98
C LYS A 259 -4.29 -8.56 -11.51
N ILE A 260 -3.38 -7.84 -12.19
CA ILE A 260 -3.27 -7.82 -13.65
C ILE A 260 -3.00 -9.23 -14.19
N LYS A 261 -1.96 -9.90 -13.67
CA LYS A 261 -1.56 -11.24 -14.11
C LYS A 261 -2.69 -12.24 -14.02
N HIS A 262 -3.49 -12.19 -12.95
CA HIS A 262 -4.68 -13.01 -12.77
C HIS A 262 -5.79 -12.66 -13.78
N LYS A 263 -6.02 -11.37 -14.06
CA LYS A 263 -7.01 -10.95 -15.07
C LYS A 263 -6.62 -11.41 -16.48
N ILE A 264 -5.36 -11.20 -16.87
CA ILE A 264 -4.86 -11.57 -18.20
C ILE A 264 -4.52 -13.06 -18.34
N SER A 265 -4.51 -13.88 -17.27
CA SER A 265 -4.35 -15.34 -17.42
C SER A 265 -5.54 -16.01 -18.09
N HIS A 266 -6.70 -15.35 -18.09
CA HIS A 266 -7.91 -15.80 -18.79
C HIS A 266 -8.01 -15.23 -20.21
N CYS A 267 -6.96 -14.58 -20.69
CA CYS A 267 -6.91 -14.06 -22.05
C CYS A 267 -6.82 -15.23 -23.04
N THR A 268 -7.98 -15.69 -23.48
CA THR A 268 -8.13 -16.81 -24.43
C THR A 268 -9.39 -16.69 -25.28
N LYS A 269 -10.21 -15.64 -25.08
CA LYS A 269 -11.49 -15.46 -25.78
C LYS A 269 -11.62 -14.03 -26.32
N LYS A 270 -11.97 -13.94 -27.61
CA LYS A 270 -12.29 -12.69 -28.32
C LYS A 270 -13.52 -12.02 -27.69
N GLY A 271 -13.49 -10.70 -27.52
CA GLY A 271 -14.61 -9.88 -27.03
C GLY A 271 -14.15 -8.53 -26.45
N GLU A 272 -15.07 -7.57 -26.34
CA GLU A 272 -14.85 -6.18 -25.88
C GLU A 272 -14.18 -6.09 -24.51
N LYS A 273 -14.50 -7.04 -23.62
CA LYS A 273 -13.89 -7.15 -22.29
C LYS A 273 -12.37 -7.35 -22.34
N THR A 274 -11.85 -7.99 -23.38
CA THR A 274 -10.40 -8.21 -23.57
C THR A 274 -9.71 -6.92 -24.03
N ILE A 275 -10.39 -6.07 -24.81
CA ILE A 275 -9.88 -4.77 -25.26
C ILE A 275 -9.70 -3.83 -24.06
N CYS A 276 -10.74 -3.67 -23.23
CA CYS A 276 -10.69 -2.83 -22.03
C CYS A 276 -9.56 -3.24 -21.06
N ILE A 277 -9.34 -4.55 -20.92
CA ILE A 277 -8.25 -5.10 -20.08
C ILE A 277 -6.89 -4.73 -20.67
N ASN A 278 -6.69 -4.89 -21.98
CA ASN A 278 -5.41 -4.58 -22.62
C ASN A 278 -5.08 -3.08 -22.53
N ASP A 279 -6.04 -2.21 -22.83
CA ASP A 279 -5.86 -0.75 -22.76
C ASP A 279 -5.52 -0.30 -21.34
N CYS A 280 -6.21 -0.84 -20.33
CA CYS A 280 -5.91 -0.57 -18.92
C CYS A 280 -4.49 -1.01 -18.55
N VAL A 281 -4.09 -2.21 -18.95
CA VAL A 281 -2.77 -2.76 -18.63
C VAL A 281 -1.66 -1.97 -19.33
N GLU A 282 -1.85 -1.59 -20.59
CA GLU A 282 -0.89 -0.77 -21.33
C GLU A 282 -0.71 0.61 -20.67
N LYS A 283 -1.80 1.31 -20.33
CA LYS A 283 -1.70 2.59 -19.61
C LYS A 283 -1.04 2.43 -18.25
N TRP A 284 -1.39 1.38 -17.49
CA TRP A 284 -0.76 1.10 -16.19
C TRP A 284 0.74 0.85 -16.32
N ILE A 285 1.19 0.06 -17.31
CA ILE A 285 2.62 -0.19 -17.58
C ILE A 285 3.35 1.12 -17.87
N ASN A 286 2.78 1.97 -18.72
CA ASN A 286 3.39 3.25 -19.10
C ASN A 286 3.54 4.19 -17.90
N ILE A 287 2.55 4.21 -17.00
CA ILE A 287 2.66 4.96 -15.73
C ILE A 287 3.77 4.36 -14.87
N LYS A 288 3.77 3.04 -14.66
CA LYS A 288 4.75 2.37 -13.78
C LYS A 288 6.19 2.47 -14.26
N LYS A 289 6.44 2.50 -15.56
CA LYS A 289 7.78 2.77 -16.13
C LYS A 289 8.30 4.15 -15.69
N LYS A 290 7.46 5.18 -15.82
CA LYS A 290 7.83 6.55 -15.41
C LYS A 290 8.05 6.66 -13.91
N GLU A 291 7.13 6.10 -13.11
CA GLU A 291 7.28 6.10 -11.65
C GLU A 291 8.55 5.38 -11.20
N TRP A 292 8.83 4.22 -11.80
CA TRP A 292 10.02 3.42 -11.49
C TRP A 292 11.30 4.18 -11.79
N GLU A 293 11.39 4.81 -12.96
CA GLU A 293 12.54 5.64 -13.34
C GLU A 293 12.80 6.74 -12.32
N THR A 294 11.75 7.48 -11.91
CA THR A 294 11.89 8.58 -10.94
C THR A 294 12.31 8.06 -9.56
N ILE A 295 11.58 7.08 -9.00
CA ILE A 295 11.84 6.61 -7.62
C ILE A 295 13.18 5.87 -7.52
N LYS A 296 13.55 5.09 -8.53
CA LYS A 296 14.83 4.39 -8.62
C LYS A 296 15.98 5.39 -8.63
N LYS A 297 15.89 6.43 -9.47
CA LYS A 297 16.91 7.50 -9.52
C LYS A 297 17.07 8.20 -8.18
N VAL A 298 15.98 8.55 -7.49
CA VAL A 298 16.06 9.19 -6.17
C VAL A 298 16.70 8.26 -5.14
N TYR A 299 16.32 6.98 -5.14
CA TYR A 299 16.91 5.97 -4.26
C TYR A 299 18.41 5.77 -4.54
N GLU A 300 18.80 5.62 -5.80
CA GLU A 300 20.20 5.44 -6.23
C GLU A 300 21.04 6.69 -5.99
N ASN A 301 20.48 7.90 -6.07
CA ASN A 301 21.24 9.10 -5.70
C ASN A 301 21.64 9.12 -4.21
N GLN A 302 20.85 8.48 -3.34
CA GLN A 302 21.18 8.37 -1.93
C GLN A 302 22.12 7.18 -1.66
N TYR A 303 21.84 6.04 -2.29
CA TYR A 303 22.42 4.75 -1.92
C TYR A 303 23.30 4.13 -3.00
N GLY A 304 23.48 4.78 -4.15
CA GLY A 304 24.33 4.35 -5.25
C GLY A 304 25.52 5.31 -5.42
N LYS A 305 26.74 4.77 -5.36
CA LYS A 305 27.95 5.41 -5.87
C LYS A 305 28.86 4.38 -6.54
N GLU A 306 29.79 4.92 -7.34
CA GLU A 306 30.56 4.28 -8.42
C GLU A 306 31.28 2.98 -8.05
N GLU A 307 31.52 2.18 -9.10
CA GLU A 307 32.04 0.81 -9.17
C GLU A 307 33.34 0.51 -8.40
N SER A 308 33.96 1.48 -7.71
CA SER A 308 35.25 1.30 -7.02
C SER A 308 35.17 0.82 -5.57
N ASP A 309 34.01 0.89 -4.90
CA ASP A 309 33.85 0.46 -3.49
C ASP A 309 32.75 -0.61 -3.39
N SER A 310 33.12 -1.86 -3.68
CA SER A 310 32.19 -2.98 -3.90
C SER A 310 31.48 -3.52 -2.65
N ASP A 311 31.73 -3.00 -1.45
CA ASP A 311 31.43 -3.78 -0.24
C ASP A 311 30.35 -3.18 0.69
N ASN A 312 29.79 -1.99 0.43
CA ASN A 312 29.01 -1.26 1.46
C ASN A 312 27.74 -0.50 1.01
N HIS A 313 27.05 -0.92 -0.05
CA HIS A 313 25.83 -0.21 -0.50
C HIS A 313 24.58 -1.11 -0.61
N TYR A 314 23.48 -0.69 0.03
CA TYR A 314 22.17 -1.34 -0.07
C TYR A 314 21.49 -0.97 -1.40
N SER A 315 22.03 -1.53 -2.49
CA SER A 315 21.61 -1.29 -3.87
C SER A 315 20.12 -1.61 -4.08
N VAL A 316 19.55 -1.14 -5.20
CA VAL A 316 18.20 -1.54 -5.64
C VAL A 316 18.07 -3.06 -5.68
N ARG A 317 19.12 -3.75 -6.15
CA ARG A 317 19.17 -5.21 -6.18
C ARG A 317 19.09 -5.81 -4.77
N SER A 318 19.93 -5.35 -3.85
CA SER A 318 19.93 -5.82 -2.46
C SER A 318 18.57 -5.59 -1.79
N PHE A 319 17.97 -4.42 -2.02
CA PHE A 319 16.64 -4.10 -1.51
C PHE A 319 15.56 -5.05 -2.03
N LEU A 320 15.58 -5.35 -3.34
CA LEU A 320 14.65 -6.29 -3.97
C LEU A 320 14.86 -7.72 -3.46
N GLU A 321 16.12 -8.14 -3.27
CA GLU A 321 16.49 -9.44 -2.72
C GLU A 321 16.02 -9.62 -1.27
N ASP A 322 16.00 -8.57 -0.45
CA ASP A 322 15.50 -8.62 0.93
C ASP A 322 13.95 -8.52 0.97
N LEU A 323 13.35 -7.60 0.21
CA LEU A 323 11.91 -7.34 0.28
C LEU A 323 11.08 -8.50 -0.30
N ILE A 324 11.48 -9.08 -1.43
CA ILE A 324 10.63 -10.02 -2.17
C ILE A 324 10.42 -11.36 -1.43
N PRO A 325 11.43 -11.94 -0.77
CA PRO A 325 11.23 -13.09 0.12
C PRO A 325 10.32 -12.79 1.33
N GLU A 326 10.41 -11.59 1.91
CA GLU A 326 9.52 -11.14 2.99
C GLU A 326 8.08 -10.90 2.48
N ASN A 327 7.94 -10.48 1.22
CA ASN A 327 6.67 -10.31 0.55
C ASN A 327 6.09 -11.66 0.10
N HIS A 328 5.44 -12.37 1.02
CA HIS A 328 4.65 -13.58 0.72
C HIS A 328 3.38 -13.23 -0.09
N LEU A 329 3.53 -12.78 -1.33
CA LEU A 329 2.50 -12.19 -2.22
C LEU A 329 1.47 -13.18 -2.76
N VAL A 330 1.27 -14.33 -2.11
CA VAL A 330 0.34 -15.32 -2.62
C VAL A 330 -0.59 -15.79 -1.50
N ASN A 331 -1.89 -15.55 -1.72
CA ASN A 331 -2.94 -16.31 -1.09
C ASN A 331 -2.82 -17.77 -1.53
N GLY A 332 -2.76 -18.70 -0.58
CA GLY A 332 -2.82 -20.13 -0.84
C GLY A 332 -1.47 -20.76 -1.19
N GLU A 333 -1.41 -22.07 -1.02
CA GLU A 333 -0.24 -22.97 -1.02
C GLU A 333 0.62 -22.99 -2.30
N LYS A 334 0.52 -22.00 -3.21
CA LYS A 334 1.33 -21.91 -4.41
C LYS A 334 2.35 -20.78 -4.34
N LYS A 335 3.54 -21.18 -3.91
CA LYS A 335 4.88 -20.70 -4.29
C LYS A 335 5.11 -19.19 -4.27
N LEU A 336 5.91 -18.77 -3.28
CA LEU A 336 7.00 -17.80 -3.42
C LEU A 336 7.31 -17.51 -4.89
N ILE A 337 7.00 -16.30 -5.34
CA ILE A 337 7.72 -15.70 -6.45
C ILE A 337 9.14 -15.50 -5.91
N LYS A 338 10.00 -16.52 -6.01
CA LYS A 338 11.43 -16.29 -5.82
C LYS A 338 11.87 -15.39 -6.96
N LEU A 339 12.72 -14.39 -6.70
CA LEU A 339 13.41 -13.64 -7.75
C LEU A 339 14.03 -14.59 -8.80
N SER A 340 14.52 -15.75 -8.33
CA SER A 340 15.05 -16.83 -9.15
C SER A 340 14.06 -17.48 -10.13
N GLN A 341 12.74 -17.28 -9.98
CA GLN A 341 11.72 -17.70 -10.96
C GLN A 341 11.52 -16.68 -12.09
N PHE A 342 12.04 -15.45 -11.96
CA PHE A 342 12.09 -14.51 -13.10
C PHE A 342 13.17 -14.87 -14.12
N ASP A 343 13.84 -16.01 -13.92
CA ASP A 343 14.74 -16.71 -14.81
C ASP A 343 16.07 -16.00 -15.06
N LYS A 344 17.06 -16.80 -15.48
CA LYS A 344 18.42 -16.39 -15.85
C LYS A 344 18.46 -15.23 -16.89
N SER A 345 17.33 -14.93 -17.55
CA SER A 345 17.21 -13.89 -18.56
C SER A 345 17.03 -12.47 -18.00
N CYS A 346 16.63 -12.32 -16.73
CA CYS A 346 16.17 -11.02 -16.19
C CYS A 346 17.15 -10.33 -15.22
N GLY A 347 18.45 -10.63 -15.28
CA GLY A 347 19.50 -9.97 -14.49
C GLY A 347 19.46 -10.23 -12.97
N CYS A 348 18.32 -10.66 -12.44
CA CYS A 348 18.02 -10.84 -11.02
C CYS A 348 18.18 -12.30 -10.55
N SER A 349 19.08 -13.04 -11.20
CA SER A 349 19.50 -14.33 -10.68
C SER A 349 20.70 -14.12 -9.75
N ALA A 350 20.67 -14.77 -8.59
CA ALA A 350 21.79 -14.77 -7.63
C ALA A 350 23.12 -15.34 -8.20
N LYS A 351 23.17 -15.76 -9.47
CA LYS A 351 24.29 -16.49 -10.09
C LYS A 351 24.54 -16.21 -11.58
N THR A 352 24.20 -15.03 -12.11
CA THR A 352 24.48 -14.75 -13.53
C THR A 352 25.84 -14.08 -13.71
N ASN A 353 26.86 -14.89 -13.95
CA ASN A 353 28.16 -14.51 -14.54
C ASN A 353 28.07 -14.21 -16.04
N SER A 354 26.91 -13.79 -16.56
CA SER A 354 26.76 -13.48 -17.98
C SER A 354 26.57 -11.99 -18.18
N GLU A 355 27.51 -11.40 -18.91
CA GLU A 355 27.42 -10.11 -19.59
C GLU A 355 26.14 -10.03 -20.43
N ASN A 356 25.00 -9.73 -19.82
CA ASN A 356 23.86 -9.22 -20.55
C ASN A 356 23.88 -7.70 -20.34
N ASN A 357 24.37 -6.99 -21.36
CA ASN A 357 24.51 -5.54 -21.52
C ASN A 357 23.17 -4.76 -21.49
N LYS A 358 22.24 -5.13 -20.62
CA LYS A 358 20.98 -4.42 -20.42
C LYS A 358 20.88 -4.14 -18.94
N ASN A 359 20.97 -2.86 -18.56
CA ASN A 359 20.80 -2.35 -17.19
C ASN A 359 19.36 -2.54 -16.66
N GLU A 360 18.70 -3.65 -17.02
CA GLU A 360 17.32 -3.99 -16.70
C GLU A 360 17.26 -4.77 -15.39
N ASP A 361 16.44 -4.31 -14.46
CA ASP A 361 16.21 -4.97 -13.17
C ASP A 361 14.95 -5.87 -13.18
N ALA A 362 14.61 -6.44 -12.02
CA ALA A 362 13.45 -7.33 -11.88
C ALA A 362 12.13 -6.65 -12.28
N ILE A 363 11.99 -5.35 -11.96
CA ILE A 363 10.78 -4.57 -12.23
C ILE A 363 10.64 -4.35 -13.74
N ASP A 364 11.73 -3.98 -14.41
CA ASP A 364 11.76 -3.84 -15.88
C ASP A 364 11.34 -5.14 -16.56
N CYS A 365 11.90 -6.28 -16.13
CA CYS A 365 11.53 -7.59 -16.65
C CYS A 365 10.05 -7.94 -16.38
N MET A 366 9.52 -7.59 -15.20
CA MET A 366 8.11 -7.82 -14.88
C MET A 366 7.20 -7.02 -15.81
N LEU A 367 7.50 -5.73 -16.04
CA LEU A 367 6.77 -4.87 -16.96
C LEU A 367 6.82 -5.41 -18.40
N GLN A 368 8.01 -5.76 -18.92
CA GLN A 368 8.16 -6.35 -20.25
C GLN A 368 7.37 -7.66 -20.42
N LYS A 369 7.31 -8.50 -19.38
CA LYS A 369 6.51 -9.74 -19.40
C LYS A 369 5.01 -9.45 -19.52
N LEU A 370 4.51 -8.38 -18.91
CA LEU A 370 3.12 -7.96 -19.10
C LEU A 370 2.90 -7.44 -20.52
N GLU A 371 3.81 -6.60 -21.05
CA GLU A 371 3.74 -6.07 -22.42
C GLU A 371 3.68 -7.20 -23.45
N LYS A 372 4.56 -8.20 -23.34
CA LYS A 372 4.55 -9.36 -24.22
C LYS A 372 3.22 -10.12 -24.13
N LYS A 373 2.72 -10.33 -22.92
CA LYS A 373 1.49 -11.09 -22.69
C LYS A 373 0.25 -10.39 -23.25
N ILE A 374 0.16 -9.06 -23.13
CA ILE A 374 -0.92 -8.30 -23.78
C ILE A 374 -0.74 -8.27 -25.30
N GLY A 375 0.49 -8.24 -25.82
CA GLY A 375 0.75 -8.38 -27.26
C GLY A 375 0.30 -9.73 -27.83
N GLU A 376 0.50 -10.81 -27.09
CA GLU A 376 -0.06 -12.14 -27.41
C GLU A 376 -1.60 -12.15 -27.37
N CYS A 377 -2.21 -11.41 -26.44
CA CYS A 377 -3.66 -11.21 -26.39
C CYS A 377 -4.21 -10.45 -27.60
N THR A 378 -3.50 -9.42 -28.06
CA THR A 378 -3.91 -8.57 -29.19
C THR A 378 -3.65 -9.25 -30.53
N SER A 379 -2.56 -9.99 -30.70
CA SER A 379 -2.29 -10.72 -31.95
C SER A 379 -3.30 -11.83 -32.28
N GLN A 380 -4.11 -12.25 -31.30
CA GLN A 380 -5.26 -13.14 -31.52
C GLN A 380 -6.50 -12.40 -32.11
N SER A 381 -6.50 -11.06 -32.17
CA SER A 381 -7.58 -10.25 -32.76
C SER A 381 -7.37 -10.02 -34.26
N SER A 382 -7.72 -11.02 -35.07
CA SER A 382 -8.08 -10.83 -36.47
C SER A 382 -9.60 -10.99 -36.59
N GLY A 383 -10.31 -9.88 -36.83
CA GLY A 383 -11.75 -9.83 -37.08
C GLY A 383 -12.47 -8.71 -36.31
N ASP A 384 -12.82 -7.66 -37.05
CA ASP A 384 -13.84 -6.64 -36.82
C ASP A 384 -13.59 -5.47 -35.84
N THR A 385 -14.23 -4.35 -36.21
CA THR A 385 -14.08 -2.94 -35.81
C THR A 385 -13.84 -2.67 -34.31
N PRO A 386 -13.07 -1.61 -33.97
CA PRO A 386 -12.80 -1.28 -32.57
C PRO A 386 -14.09 -0.77 -31.90
N SER A 387 -14.72 -1.60 -31.07
CA SER A 387 -15.68 -1.10 -30.10
C SER A 387 -14.94 -0.26 -29.06
N THR A 388 -15.40 0.95 -28.85
CA THR A 388 -14.97 1.84 -27.77
C THR A 388 -15.31 1.22 -26.42
N CYS A 389 -14.50 1.54 -25.39
CA CYS A 389 -14.80 1.20 -24.00
C CYS A 389 -15.98 2.07 -23.51
N ASP A 390 -17.21 1.78 -23.97
CA ASP A 390 -18.42 2.55 -23.63
C ASP A 390 -19.19 1.95 -22.43
N GLU A 391 -19.89 2.83 -21.72
CA GLU A 391 -20.50 2.74 -20.37
C GLU A 391 -21.49 1.57 -20.12
N ASN A 392 -21.81 0.74 -21.12
CA ASN A 392 -22.91 -0.24 -21.06
C ASN A 392 -22.49 -1.65 -20.63
N LEU A 393 -21.75 -1.76 -19.52
CA LEU A 393 -21.53 -3.05 -18.85
C LEU A 393 -22.15 -3.02 -17.46
N THR A 394 -23.43 -3.36 -17.40
CA THR A 394 -24.12 -3.71 -16.14
C THR A 394 -23.39 -4.88 -15.47
N PRO A 395 -23.02 -4.77 -14.18
CA PRO A 395 -22.58 -5.91 -13.41
C PRO A 395 -23.78 -6.81 -13.13
N LEU A 396 -23.70 -8.08 -13.50
CA LEU A 396 -24.65 -9.14 -13.13
C LEU A 396 -24.22 -9.79 -11.82
#